data_AF-A0A0F9Q910-F1
#
_entry.id   AF-A0A0F9Q910-F1
#
_cell.length_a   1.000
_cell.length_b   1.000
_cell.length_c   1.000
_cell.angle_alpha   90.00
_cell.angle_beta   90.00
_cell.angle_gamma   90.00
#
_symmetry.space_group_name_H-M   'P 1'
#
loop_
_entity.id
_entity.type
_entity.pdbx_description
1 polymer ?
#
loop_
_entity_poly.entity_id
_entity_poly.type
_entity_poly.pdbx_seq_one_letter_code
_entity_poly.pdbx_strand_id
1 'polypeptide(L)'
;MQLLEIALEDYHLNNMKSKLMQYKNSLQKEYNEKLEFDLSIYFRKWEDLFPIEKKLIDLSYGKILDIGSCTGYYIPHLMKKGTTTGIEISSKINNIARINGINNYFWFLLIGLNYGFGLLFWYKTISYLEMGKAMILVSFSSIVSAIFGTIFLGELFTYFNLAGMVIMIISTITIVREKNKLTD
;
A
#
# COMPACT_ATOMS: atom_id res chain seq x y z
N MET A 1 -0.78 -13.45 9.36
CA MET A 1 -1.84 -12.60 8.79
C MET A 1 -3.20 -13.30 8.83
N GLN A 2 -3.33 -14.52 8.31
CA GLN A 2 -4.61 -15.29 8.31
C GLN A 2 -5.29 -15.47 9.68
N LEU A 3 -4.54 -15.64 10.77
CA LEU A 3 -5.16 -15.83 12.09
C LEU A 3 -5.85 -14.55 12.61
N LEU A 4 -5.24 -13.38 12.40
CA LEU A 4 -5.77 -12.11 12.89
C LEU A 4 -7.05 -11.72 12.12
N GLU A 5 -7.08 -11.93 10.81
CA GLU A 5 -8.27 -11.60 10.00
C GLU A 5 -9.50 -12.44 10.38
N ILE A 6 -9.32 -13.74 10.66
CA ILE A 6 -10.39 -14.62 11.13
C ILE A 6 -10.87 -14.15 12.50
N ALA A 7 -9.94 -13.87 13.42
CA ALA A 7 -10.28 -13.41 14.76
C ALA A 7 -11.05 -12.07 14.74
N LEU A 8 -10.68 -11.13 13.86
CA LEU A 8 -11.39 -9.86 13.70
C LEU A 8 -12.78 -10.04 13.10
N GLU A 9 -12.93 -10.92 12.10
CA GLU A 9 -14.23 -11.28 11.52
C GLU A 9 -15.14 -11.91 12.58
N ASP A 10 -14.63 -12.87 13.36
CA ASP A 10 -15.37 -13.51 14.45
C ASP A 10 -15.75 -12.53 15.57
N TYR A 11 -14.84 -11.63 15.91
CA TYR A 11 -15.09 -10.60 16.92
C TYR A 11 -16.23 -9.65 16.54
N HIS A 12 -16.30 -9.32 15.25
CA HIS A 12 -17.26 -8.36 14.71
C HIS A 12 -18.61 -9.00 14.35
N LEU A 13 -18.59 -10.12 13.61
CA LEU A 13 -19.78 -10.76 13.06
C LEU A 13 -20.36 -11.85 13.98
N ASN A 14 -19.50 -12.61 14.66
CA ASN A 14 -19.91 -13.74 15.50
C ASN A 14 -19.96 -13.40 17.00
N ASN A 15 -19.76 -12.11 17.33
CA ASN A 15 -19.77 -11.57 18.69
C ASN A 15 -18.82 -12.29 19.66
N MET A 16 -17.75 -12.91 19.16
CA MET A 16 -16.74 -13.57 20.00
C MET A 16 -15.81 -12.52 20.62
N LYS A 17 -16.00 -12.20 21.90
CA LYS A 17 -15.20 -11.18 22.62
C LYS A 17 -13.92 -11.72 23.26
N SER A 18 -13.40 -12.84 22.76
CA SER A 18 -12.15 -13.42 23.24
C SER A 18 -10.94 -12.59 22.80
N LYS A 19 -9.88 -12.60 23.62
CA LYS A 19 -8.57 -12.06 23.23
C LYS A 19 -7.91 -13.00 22.23
N LEU A 20 -7.18 -12.44 21.27
CA LEU A 20 -6.30 -13.23 20.42
C LEU A 20 -5.00 -13.51 21.18
N MET A 21 -4.70 -14.79 21.42
CA MET A 21 -3.44 -15.21 22.03
C MET A 21 -2.51 -15.78 20.96
N GLN A 22 -1.30 -15.26 20.86
CA GLN A 22 -0.26 -15.79 19.99
C GLN A 22 0.90 -16.31 20.84
N TYR A 23 1.30 -17.55 20.58
CA TYR A 23 2.47 -18.17 21.19
C TYR A 23 3.58 -18.23 20.14
N LYS A 24 4.70 -17.55 20.40
CA LYS A 24 5.93 -17.71 19.65
C LYS A 24 6.82 -18.69 20.39
N ASN A 25 7.07 -19.83 19.76
CA ASN A 25 8.01 -20.81 20.27
C ASN A 25 9.31 -20.72 19.46
N SER A 26 10.43 -20.61 20.18
CA SER A 26 11.78 -20.63 19.67
C SER A 26 12.53 -21.82 20.26
N LEU A 27 13.53 -22.32 19.53
CA LEU A 27 14.46 -23.33 20.06
C LEU A 27 15.27 -22.78 21.24
N GLN A 28 15.56 -21.48 21.21
CA GLN A 28 16.14 -20.74 22.32
C GLN A 28 15.01 -20.26 23.23
N LYS A 29 14.76 -20.99 24.33
CA LYS A 29 13.59 -20.80 25.21
C LYS A 29 13.43 -19.39 25.76
N GLU A 30 14.52 -18.63 25.89
CA GLU A 30 14.49 -17.23 26.35
C GLU A 30 13.73 -16.29 25.39
N TYR A 31 13.57 -16.67 24.12
CA TYR A 31 12.78 -15.94 23.14
C TYR A 31 11.36 -16.49 22.97
N ASN A 32 10.93 -17.43 23.83
CA ASN A 32 9.53 -17.84 23.86
C ASN A 32 8.68 -16.67 24.37
N GLU A 33 7.65 -16.32 23.61
CA GLU A 33 6.83 -15.16 23.92
C GLU A 33 5.35 -15.54 23.83
N LYS A 34 4.57 -15.08 24.82
CA LYS A 34 3.12 -15.09 24.76
C LYS A 34 2.65 -13.65 24.54
N LEU A 35 1.99 -13.42 23.41
CA LEU A 35 1.39 -12.14 23.09
C LEU A 35 -0.13 -12.23 23.22
N GLU A 36 -0.72 -11.26 23.91
CA GLU A 36 -2.17 -11.09 23.99
C GLU A 36 -2.57 -9.82 23.25
N PHE A 37 -3.46 -9.96 22.29
CA PHE A 37 -4.00 -8.86 21.50
C PHE A 37 -5.46 -8.63 21.87
N ASP A 38 -5.77 -7.41 22.31
CA ASP A 38 -7.14 -6.94 22.43
C ASP A 38 -7.65 -6.51 21.05
N LEU A 39 -8.65 -7.23 20.54
CA LEU A 39 -9.22 -6.98 19.22
C LEU A 39 -10.12 -5.75 19.18
N SER A 40 -10.57 -5.25 20.34
CA SER A 40 -11.44 -4.06 20.41
C SER A 40 -10.77 -2.81 19.83
N ILE A 41 -9.43 -2.75 19.85
CA ILE A 41 -8.64 -1.64 19.31
C ILE A 41 -8.92 -1.37 17.83
N TYR A 42 -9.32 -2.40 17.07
CA TYR A 42 -9.65 -2.33 15.65
C TYR A 42 -11.10 -1.90 15.37
N PHE A 43 -11.89 -1.60 16.41
CA PHE A 43 -13.29 -1.19 16.29
C PHE A 43 -13.61 0.03 17.15
N ARG A 44 -12.58 0.81 17.50
CA ARG A 44 -12.68 2.01 18.34
C ARG A 44 -13.55 3.08 17.70
N LYS A 45 -14.34 3.75 18.53
CA LYS A 45 -15.08 4.95 18.13
C LYS A 45 -14.20 6.19 18.30
N TRP A 46 -14.68 7.34 17.83
CA TRP A 46 -13.98 8.61 17.96
C TRP A 46 -13.57 8.88 19.41
N GLU A 47 -14.45 8.61 20.37
CA GLU A 47 -14.20 8.86 21.79
C GLU A 47 -13.00 8.06 22.31
N ASP A 48 -12.85 6.83 21.81
CA ASP A 48 -11.82 5.85 22.18
C ASP A 48 -10.46 6.08 21.49
N LEU A 49 -10.38 7.02 20.53
CA LEU A 49 -9.13 7.35 19.86
C LEU A 49 -8.20 8.15 20.78
N PHE A 50 -6.90 7.88 20.66
CA PHE A 50 -5.88 8.64 21.36
C PHE A 50 -5.84 10.09 20.85
N PRO A 51 -5.43 11.06 21.69
CA PRO A 51 -5.34 12.47 21.28
C PRO A 51 -4.50 12.69 20.02
N ILE A 52 -3.44 11.90 19.83
CA ILE A 52 -2.60 11.97 18.62
C ILE A 52 -3.34 11.50 17.37
N GLU A 53 -4.15 10.45 17.45
CA GLU A 53 -4.92 9.93 16.32
C GLU A 53 -6.00 10.94 15.90
N LYS A 54 -6.71 11.52 16.87
CA LYS A 54 -7.67 12.61 16.64
C LYS A 54 -6.99 13.78 15.92
N LYS A 55 -5.84 14.23 16.42
CA LYS A 55 -5.05 15.30 15.82
C LYS A 55 -4.62 14.98 14.39
N LEU A 56 -4.17 13.75 14.11
CA LEU A 56 -3.80 13.32 12.76
C LEU A 56 -4.99 13.35 11.80
N ILE A 57 -6.15 12.85 12.24
CA ILE A 57 -7.39 12.91 11.46
C ILE A 57 -7.80 14.37 11.22
N ASP A 58 -7.72 15.23 12.23
CA ASP A 58 -8.05 16.65 12.16
C ASP A 58 -7.10 17.46 11.26
N LEU A 59 -5.85 17.02 11.10
CA LEU A 59 -4.90 17.63 10.18
C LEU A 59 -4.97 17.07 8.75
N SER A 60 -5.63 15.92 8.55
CA SER A 60 -5.75 15.28 7.24
C SER A 60 -6.74 16.02 6.33
N TYR A 61 -6.41 16.16 5.04
CA TYR A 61 -7.25 16.84 4.04
C TYR A 61 -7.06 16.22 2.65
N GLY A 62 -7.95 16.56 1.72
CA GLY A 62 -7.86 16.15 0.31
C GLY A 62 -8.50 14.81 -0.02
N LYS A 63 -8.07 14.21 -1.14
CA LYS A 63 -8.50 12.88 -1.58
C LYS A 63 -7.54 11.84 -1.01
N ILE A 64 -8.04 10.93 -0.18
CA ILE A 64 -7.20 9.97 0.55
C ILE A 64 -7.57 8.55 0.12
N LEU A 65 -6.57 7.78 -0.31
CA LEU A 65 -6.64 6.33 -0.46
C LEU A 65 -5.70 5.72 0.58
N ASP A 66 -6.27 5.07 1.58
CA ASP A 66 -5.50 4.45 2.66
C ASP A 66 -5.19 2.98 2.36
N ILE A 67 -3.91 2.63 2.27
CA ILE A 67 -3.44 1.28 1.92
C ILE A 67 -3.01 0.55 3.19
N GLY A 68 -3.64 -0.59 3.45
CA GLY A 68 -3.49 -1.28 4.74
C GLY A 68 -4.40 -0.67 5.80
N SER A 69 -5.62 -0.28 5.40
CA SER A 69 -6.57 0.43 6.27
C SER A 69 -7.09 -0.40 7.45
N CYS A 70 -6.68 -1.67 7.56
CA CYS A 70 -7.25 -2.63 8.50
C CYS A 70 -8.79 -2.65 8.37
N THR A 71 -9.52 -2.76 9.49
CA THR A 71 -10.99 -2.69 9.54
C THR A 71 -11.59 -1.36 9.08
N GLY A 72 -10.74 -0.34 8.88
CA GLY A 72 -11.13 0.99 8.44
C GLY A 72 -11.87 1.80 9.50
N TYR A 73 -11.77 1.47 10.79
CA TYR A 73 -12.55 2.11 11.87
C TYR A 73 -12.42 3.65 11.92
N TYR A 74 -11.28 4.21 11.50
CA TYR A 74 -11.06 5.65 11.46
C TYR A 74 -11.43 6.31 10.12
N ILE A 75 -11.62 5.55 9.05
CA ILE A 75 -11.93 6.08 7.71
C ILE A 75 -13.24 6.88 7.70
N PRO A 76 -14.33 6.47 8.38
CA PRO A 76 -15.54 7.28 8.46
C PRO A 76 -15.28 8.69 9.04
N HIS A 77 -14.29 8.86 9.90
CA HIS A 77 -13.91 10.17 10.43
C HIS A 77 -13.16 11.01 9.38
N LEU A 78 -12.32 10.40 8.55
CA LEU A 78 -11.67 11.06 7.41
C LEU A 78 -12.69 11.44 6.32
N MET A 79 -13.67 10.58 6.05
CA MET A 79 -14.74 10.82 5.06
C MET A 79 -15.59 12.06 5.38
N LYS A 80 -15.69 12.46 6.66
CA LYS A 80 -16.37 13.71 7.04
C LYS A 80 -15.64 14.97 6.56
N LYS A 81 -14.37 14.85 6.19
CA LYS A 81 -13.48 15.98 5.85
C LYS A 81 -13.10 16.02 4.37
N GLY A 82 -13.40 14.97 3.61
CA GLY A 82 -13.05 14.87 2.20
C GLY A 82 -13.35 13.50 1.60
N THR A 83 -12.97 13.32 0.33
CA THR A 83 -13.12 12.04 -0.34
C THR A 83 -12.07 11.06 0.19
N THR A 84 -12.49 10.12 1.05
CA THR A 84 -11.59 9.10 1.61
C THR A 84 -12.13 7.71 1.39
N THR A 85 -11.23 6.76 1.14
CA THR A 85 -11.51 5.32 1.10
C THR A 85 -10.26 4.55 1.51
N GLY A 86 -10.38 3.24 1.71
CA GLY A 86 -9.27 2.40 2.10
C GLY A 86 -9.34 1.00 1.50
N ILE A 87 -8.17 0.39 1.38
CA ILE A 87 -7.98 -0.97 0.89
C ILE A 87 -7.15 -1.77 1.90
N GLU A 88 -7.49 -3.04 2.03
CA GLU A 88 -6.73 -4.01 2.82
C GLU A 88 -6.43 -5.25 1.95
N ILE A 89 -5.33 -5.97 2.17
CA ILE A 89 -5.06 -7.17 1.36
C ILE A 89 -6.06 -8.31 1.67
N SER A 90 -6.58 -8.34 2.90
CA SER A 90 -7.52 -9.35 3.37
C SER A 90 -8.95 -9.09 2.91
N SER A 91 -9.53 -10.02 2.15
CA SER A 91 -10.92 -9.93 1.71
C SER A 91 -11.92 -9.90 2.88
N LYS A 92 -11.64 -10.63 3.96
CA LYS A 92 -12.45 -10.65 5.19
C LYS A 92 -12.49 -9.28 5.86
N ILE A 93 -11.32 -8.67 6.03
CA ILE A 93 -11.23 -7.32 6.62
C ILE A 93 -11.88 -6.27 5.72
N ASN A 94 -11.77 -6.38 4.39
CA ASN A 94 -12.50 -5.49 3.49
C ASN A 94 -14.01 -5.64 3.61
N ASN A 95 -14.53 -6.83 3.88
CA ASN A 95 -15.97 -7.01 4.11
C ASN A 95 -16.41 -6.27 5.38
N ILE A 96 -15.61 -6.32 6.44
CA ILE A 96 -15.83 -5.52 7.66
C ILE A 96 -15.79 -4.02 7.33
N ALA A 97 -14.78 -3.56 6.60
CA ALA A 97 -14.65 -2.16 6.18
C ALA A 97 -15.87 -1.69 5.36
N ARG A 98 -16.40 -2.53 4.48
CA ARG A 98 -17.61 -2.25 3.68
C ARG A 98 -18.87 -2.12 4.51
N ILE A 99 -19.00 -2.92 5.58
CA ILE A 99 -20.10 -2.75 6.55
C ILE A 99 -20.06 -1.36 7.18
N ASN A 100 -18.87 -0.80 7.38
CA ASN A 100 -18.65 0.56 7.87
C ASN A 100 -18.78 1.65 6.77
N GLY A 101 -19.28 1.31 5.58
CA GLY A 101 -19.56 2.25 4.49
C GLY A 101 -18.40 2.51 3.52
N ILE A 102 -17.30 1.75 3.63
CA ILE A 102 -16.12 1.93 2.78
C ILE A 102 -16.31 1.17 1.46
N ASN A 103 -16.47 1.89 0.35
CA ASN A 103 -16.53 1.30 -0.98
C ASN A 103 -15.16 1.33 -1.67
N ASN A 104 -14.58 0.14 -1.88
CA ASN A 104 -13.20 0.00 -2.35
C ASN A 104 -13.01 -0.96 -3.55
N TYR A 105 -14.09 -1.49 -4.13
CA TYR A 105 -14.02 -2.42 -5.27
C TYR A 105 -13.26 -1.87 -6.46
N PHE A 106 -13.51 -0.60 -6.79
CA PHE A 106 -12.86 0.08 -7.91
C PHE A 106 -11.33 0.11 -7.74
N TRP A 107 -10.86 0.41 -6.54
CA TRP A 107 -9.42 0.51 -6.24
C TRP A 107 -8.73 -0.86 -6.27
N PHE A 108 -9.40 -1.92 -5.83
CA PHE A 108 -8.88 -3.28 -6.00
C PHE A 108 -8.72 -3.65 -7.47
N LEU A 109 -9.73 -3.35 -8.29
CA LEU A 109 -9.65 -3.64 -9.71
C LEU A 109 -8.47 -2.90 -10.35
N LEU A 110 -8.32 -1.60 -10.05
CA LEU A 110 -7.21 -0.81 -10.58
C LEU A 110 -5.85 -1.32 -10.13
N ILE A 111 -5.67 -1.64 -8.85
CA ILE A 111 -4.39 -2.16 -8.33
C ILE A 111 -4.08 -3.54 -8.90
N GLY A 112 -5.09 -4.42 -8.97
CA GLY A 112 -4.96 -5.74 -9.57
C GLY A 112 -4.57 -5.66 -11.04
N LEU A 113 -5.20 -4.77 -11.82
CA LEU A 113 -4.83 -4.53 -13.21
C LEU A 113 -3.42 -3.93 -13.33
N ASN A 114 -3.09 -2.92 -12.52
CA ASN A 114 -1.78 -2.29 -12.53
C ASN A 114 -0.67 -3.31 -12.25
N TYR A 115 -0.83 -4.12 -11.19
CA TYR A 115 0.15 -5.14 -10.83
C TYR A 115 0.20 -6.26 -11.86
N GLY A 116 -0.96 -6.74 -12.34
CA GLY A 116 -1.06 -7.80 -13.33
C GLY A 116 -0.41 -7.42 -14.67
N PHE A 117 -0.69 -6.22 -15.18
CA PHE A 117 -0.04 -5.71 -16.39
C PHE A 117 1.45 -5.45 -16.16
N GLY A 118 1.83 -4.85 -15.03
CA GLY A 118 3.22 -4.63 -14.67
C GLY A 118 4.02 -5.94 -14.71
N LEU A 119 3.47 -7.00 -14.12
CA LEU A 119 4.08 -8.32 -14.08
C LEU A 119 4.12 -8.98 -15.48
N LEU A 120 3.04 -8.90 -16.24
CA LEU A 120 2.98 -9.40 -17.62
C LEU A 120 4.06 -8.76 -18.50
N PHE A 121 4.15 -7.42 -18.48
CA PHE A 121 5.13 -6.69 -19.27
C PHE A 121 6.55 -6.93 -18.75
N TRP A 122 6.74 -7.02 -17.44
CA TRP A 122 8.03 -7.36 -16.86
C TRP A 122 8.56 -8.72 -17.36
N TYR A 123 7.73 -9.77 -17.28
CA TYR A 123 8.11 -11.09 -17.79
C TYR A 123 8.40 -11.08 -19.29
N LYS A 124 7.61 -10.33 -20.06
CA LYS A 124 7.87 -10.14 -21.48
C LYS A 124 9.17 -9.38 -21.74
N THR A 125 9.51 -8.37 -20.94
CA THR A 125 10.76 -7.62 -21.10
C THR A 125 11.98 -8.50 -20.84
N ILE A 126 11.99 -9.26 -19.75
CA ILE A 126 13.13 -10.13 -19.42
C ILE A 126 13.26 -11.34 -20.37
N SER A 127 12.24 -11.66 -21.17
CA SER A 127 12.39 -12.65 -22.26
C SER A 127 13.16 -12.10 -23.47
N TYR A 128 13.32 -10.78 -23.60
CA TYR A 128 14.08 -10.13 -24.69
C TYR A 128 15.37 -9.44 -24.23
N LEU A 129 15.49 -9.10 -22.95
CA LEU A 129 16.61 -8.35 -22.40
C LEU A 129 17.25 -9.07 -21.21
N GLU A 130 18.57 -8.94 -21.11
CA GLU A 130 19.30 -9.31 -19.88
C GLU A 130 18.72 -8.54 -18.68
N MET A 131 18.61 -9.21 -17.54
CA MET A 131 18.03 -8.66 -16.30
C MET A 131 18.59 -7.27 -15.94
N GLY A 132 19.90 -7.06 -16.10
CA GLY A 132 20.54 -5.77 -15.83
C GLY A 132 19.99 -4.63 -16.71
N LYS A 133 19.82 -4.86 -18.01
CA LYS A 133 19.23 -3.88 -18.95
C LYS A 133 17.76 -3.64 -18.65
N ALA A 134 17.02 -4.69 -18.32
CA ALA A 134 15.60 -4.58 -17.94
C ALA A 134 15.41 -3.74 -16.66
N MET A 135 16.24 -3.94 -15.63
CA MET A 135 16.20 -3.16 -14.39
C MET A 135 16.49 -1.68 -14.61
N ILE A 136 17.39 -1.34 -15.53
CA ILE A 136 17.66 0.06 -15.88
C ILE A 136 16.42 0.69 -16.52
N LEU A 137 15.69 -0.02 -17.39
CA LEU A 137 14.46 0.48 -17.98
C LEU A 137 13.36 0.73 -16.93
N VAL A 138 13.30 -0.08 -15.87
CA VAL A 138 12.34 0.13 -14.76
C VAL A 138 12.53 1.49 -14.10
N SER A 139 13.73 2.09 -14.13
CA SER A 139 13.98 3.41 -13.55
C SER A 139 13.18 4.54 -14.23
N PHE A 140 12.71 4.35 -15.46
CA PHE A 140 11.78 5.28 -16.11
C PHE A 140 10.42 5.36 -15.42
N SER A 141 10.05 4.37 -14.61
CA SER A 141 8.81 4.42 -13.83
C SER A 141 8.75 5.65 -12.92
N SER A 142 9.88 6.12 -12.38
CA SER A 142 9.93 7.34 -11.56
C SER A 142 9.55 8.60 -12.35
N ILE A 143 9.94 8.67 -13.63
CA ILE A 143 9.59 9.77 -14.54
C ILE A 143 8.09 9.75 -14.82
N VAL A 144 7.57 8.57 -15.19
CA VAL A 144 6.14 8.39 -15.46
C VAL A 144 5.33 8.73 -14.21
N SER A 145 5.74 8.26 -13.03
CA SER A 145 5.09 8.57 -11.76
C SER A 145 5.07 10.07 -11.46
N ALA A 146 6.15 10.81 -11.69
CA ALA A 146 6.19 12.26 -11.47
C ALA A 146 5.21 13.02 -12.40
N ILE A 147 5.13 12.61 -13.67
CA ILE A 147 4.18 13.18 -14.63
C ILE A 147 2.74 12.88 -14.20
N PHE A 148 2.45 11.64 -13.83
CA PHE A 148 1.12 11.23 -13.38
C PHE A 148 0.72 11.88 -12.06
N GLY A 149 1.64 12.04 -11.11
CA GLY A 149 1.42 12.79 -9.86
C GLY A 149 1.02 14.24 -10.14
N THR A 150 1.67 14.87 -11.10
CA THR A 150 1.32 16.23 -11.54
C THR A 150 -0.08 16.28 -12.16
N ILE A 151 -0.37 15.39 -13.11
CA ILE A 151 -1.63 15.41 -13.88
C ILE A 151 -2.84 15.01 -13.00
N PHE A 152 -2.70 13.95 -12.21
CA PHE A 152 -3.84 13.33 -11.51
C PHE A 152 -3.95 13.76 -10.05
N LEU A 153 -2.83 14.02 -9.38
CA LEU A 153 -2.82 14.42 -7.96
C LEU A 153 -2.67 15.94 -7.78
N GLY A 154 -2.35 16.68 -8.85
CA GLY A 154 -2.13 18.12 -8.79
C GLY A 154 -0.85 18.50 -8.06
N GLU A 155 0.11 17.59 -7.98
CA GLU A 155 1.42 17.87 -7.40
C GLU A 155 2.16 18.95 -8.23
N LEU A 156 2.89 19.84 -7.54
CA LEU A 156 3.65 20.89 -8.22
C LEU A 156 4.84 20.28 -8.96
N PHE A 157 4.82 20.35 -10.29
CA PHE A 157 5.96 19.99 -11.11
C PHE A 157 6.95 21.15 -11.20
N THR A 158 8.05 21.05 -10.46
CA THR A 158 9.06 22.11 -10.38
C THR A 158 10.16 21.93 -11.43
N TYR A 159 10.98 22.97 -11.61
CA TYR A 159 12.20 22.87 -12.44
C TYR A 159 13.18 21.79 -11.95
N PHE A 160 13.18 21.46 -10.65
CA PHE A 160 13.98 20.36 -10.13
C PHE A 160 13.49 19.00 -10.61
N ASN A 161 12.17 18.80 -10.73
CA ASN A 161 11.61 17.58 -11.31
C ASN A 161 12.03 17.42 -12.77
N LEU A 162 12.02 18.51 -13.54
CA LEU A 162 12.48 18.52 -14.94
C LEU A 162 13.97 18.18 -15.06
N ALA A 163 14.82 18.83 -14.26
CA ALA A 163 16.26 18.56 -14.25
C ALA A 163 16.57 17.10 -13.89
N GLY A 164 15.91 16.57 -12.85
CA GLY A 164 16.04 15.17 -12.45
C GLY A 164 15.62 14.19 -13.56
N MET A 165 14.52 14.49 -14.25
CA MET A 165 14.06 13.69 -15.40
C MET A 165 15.09 13.66 -16.53
N VAL A 166 15.68 14.80 -16.89
CA VAL A 166 16.73 14.88 -17.94
C VAL A 166 17.95 14.05 -17.55
N ILE A 167 18.41 14.14 -16.30
CA ILE A 167 19.54 13.36 -15.79
C ILE A 167 19.24 11.85 -15.90
N MET A 168 18.08 11.40 -15.42
CA MET A 168 17.67 9.99 -15.47
C MET A 168 17.61 9.45 -16.91
N ILE A 169 17.11 10.23 -17.86
CA ILE A 169 17.06 9.86 -19.28
C ILE A 169 18.47 9.69 -19.84
N ILE A 170 19.36 10.67 -19.62
CA ILE A 170 20.75 10.62 -20.10
C ILE A 170 21.48 9.43 -19.50
N SER A 171 21.39 9.23 -18.17
CA SER A 171 22.00 8.10 -17.48
C SER A 171 21.52 6.77 -18.07
N THR A 172 20.22 6.62 -18.29
CA THR A 172 19.69 5.38 -18.88
C THR A 172 20.21 5.15 -20.30
N ILE A 173 20.20 6.18 -21.15
CA ILE A 173 20.71 6.07 -22.52
C ILE A 173 22.19 5.66 -22.53
N THR A 174 23.02 6.27 -21.68
CA THR A 174 24.44 5.95 -21.58
C THR A 174 24.66 4.49 -21.17
N ILE A 175 23.98 4.02 -20.13
CA ILE A 175 24.17 2.65 -19.62
C ILE A 175 23.63 1.62 -20.63
N VAL A 176 22.45 1.87 -21.24
CA VAL A 176 21.85 0.92 -22.20
C VAL A 176 22.63 0.85 -23.51
N ARG A 177 23.25 1.97 -23.95
CA ARG A 177 24.11 2.00 -25.16
C ARG A 177 25.42 1.24 -24.99
N GLU A 178 25.83 0.93 -23.77
CA GLU A 178 27.08 0.21 -23.51
C GLU A 178 26.94 -1.31 -23.74
N LYS A 179 26.88 -1.72 -25.02
CA LYS A 179 27.28 -3.05 -25.52
C LYS A 179 27.11 -3.08 -27.05
N ASN A 180 28.21 -2.82 -27.77
CA ASN A 180 28.47 -3.26 -29.15
C ASN A 180 30.00 -3.26 -29.44
N LYS A 181 30.85 -3.39 -28.42
CA LYS A 181 32.33 -3.31 -28.55
C LYS A 181 33.11 -4.51 -28.00
N LEU A 182 32.48 -5.68 -27.93
CA LEU A 182 33.17 -6.93 -27.59
C LEU A 182 32.67 -8.04 -28.52
N THR A 183 33.08 -7.95 -29.78
CA THR A 183 33.07 -9.05 -30.76
C THR A 183 34.09 -8.66 -31.84
N ASP A 184 35.36 -8.67 -31.43
CA ASP A 184 36.51 -8.91 -32.30
C ASP A 184 37.17 -10.20 -31.79
#